data_AF-A0A4R4VX97-F1
#
_entry.id   AF-A0A4R4VX97-F1
#
_cell.length_a   1.000
_cell.length_b   1.000
_cell.length_c   1.000
_cell.angle_alpha   90.00
_cell.angle_beta   90.00
_cell.angle_gamma   90.00
#
_symmetry.space_group_name_H-M   'P 1'
#
loop_
_entity.id
_entity.type
_entity.pdbx_description
1 polymer ?
#
loop_
_entity_poly.entity_id
_entity_poly.type
_entity_poly.pdbx_seq_one_letter_code
_entity_poly.pdbx_strand_id
1 'polypeptide(L)'
;GNTPALLAALRTAGLRATMFNVGQNVEAYPDLTRQQVAVGMWIGDHSWDHPHMTQLTAEQQTAQISRTQDVIARVTGATPRLFRPPYLETDDELRAVQRRHGLTEINADVDSQDWNNATADQIAAKARQLRSGDVILMHDWPANTVQAIPRIAADLRERGLCAGKISPVTGRAVAPGNTCAAAYRTISARDGAFRGKVVVTNTGTTPLDGWRVTLTLPAGVRISAVRSGVATGTTGTVTVTGTRHNSAVRPGRSTTFGLTGTRTGDEAVAGVTCTDPSGDTLAHARTTGRVEDLGDSVRYTWPGVTFEGRFQGTGVGIKLNDAANDYDVQIDGVAPVTLRTPGRTTHWVTGLGGGVHTVRLAKRTESPWTPGEFGGFVAAPGGRVLAPPAARARQIEFIGDSWTAGYGNMSTSRDCSASGGINPNSNADQAFGALTARTLNADHQLTAWSGLGMVRNYNGGSPGTDFRTYYDRTLQAAGTAAWQLPKAWRPQVVVVGLGINDFSTPLNPGEPWADTAALAADFRAAYLGFLAKLRLRYGPGTFIVLTYPTMSGTPLADLVEQVVRERSSQGDRRVSALHYDNDALGLDLLGCDWHPSLHDHRLLAGALGRFIVTLPVRW
;
A
#
# COMPACT_ATOMS: atom_id res chain seq x y z
N GLY A 1 30.32 10.45 -0.75
CA GLY A 1 30.30 9.12 -0.11
C GLY A 1 29.70 8.10 -1.05
N ASN A 2 29.51 6.86 -0.58
CA ASN A 2 28.90 5.77 -1.34
C ASN A 2 27.39 5.62 -1.04
N THR A 3 26.75 6.69 -0.56
CA THR A 3 25.34 6.68 -0.11
C THR A 3 24.38 6.05 -1.13
N PRO A 4 24.39 6.40 -2.43
CA PRO A 4 23.49 5.74 -3.40
C PRO A 4 23.71 4.23 -3.52
N ALA A 5 24.97 3.79 -3.51
CA ALA A 5 25.33 2.37 -3.58
C ALA A 5 24.92 1.63 -2.29
N LEU A 6 25.10 2.27 -1.12
CA LEU A 6 24.65 1.73 0.16
C LEU A 6 23.12 1.58 0.20
N LEU A 7 22.38 2.61 -0.23
CA LEU A 7 20.91 2.57 -0.30
C LEU A 7 20.43 1.46 -1.23
N ALA A 8 21.08 1.28 -2.39
CA ALA A 8 20.78 0.18 -3.31
C ALA A 8 21.06 -1.19 -2.68
N ALA A 9 22.20 -1.36 -2.01
CA ALA A 9 22.56 -2.61 -1.34
C ALA A 9 21.60 -2.96 -0.20
N LEU A 10 21.25 -1.99 0.65
CA LEU A 10 20.26 -2.17 1.73
C LEU A 10 18.89 -2.58 1.18
N ARG A 11 18.41 -1.89 0.14
CA ARG A 11 17.14 -2.19 -0.51
C ARG A 11 17.12 -3.59 -1.12
N THR A 12 18.14 -3.95 -1.89
CA THR A 12 18.28 -5.30 -2.47
C THR A 12 18.33 -6.38 -1.38
N ALA A 13 18.98 -6.07 -0.25
CA ALA A 13 19.05 -6.96 0.89
C ALA A 13 17.79 -6.94 1.78
N GLY A 14 16.75 -6.17 1.44
CA GLY A 14 15.52 -6.05 2.23
C GLY A 14 15.73 -5.43 3.63
N LEU A 15 16.78 -4.62 3.79
CA LEU A 15 17.13 -3.97 5.05
C LEU A 15 16.76 -2.48 5.02
N ARG A 16 16.48 -1.93 6.20
CA ARG A 16 16.33 -0.49 6.44
C ARG A 16 17.31 -0.08 7.54
N ALA A 17 17.82 1.14 7.47
CA ALA A 17 18.75 1.71 8.45
C ALA A 17 18.30 3.09 8.92
N THR A 18 18.85 3.54 10.05
CA THR A 18 18.73 4.93 10.50
C THR A 18 19.96 5.70 10.02
N MET A 19 19.76 6.69 9.15
CA MET A 19 20.79 7.55 8.60
C MET A 19 20.94 8.79 9.49
N PHE A 20 22.02 8.84 10.26
CA PHE A 20 22.37 10.00 11.07
C PHE A 20 23.11 11.00 10.18
N ASN A 21 22.44 12.07 9.78
CA ASN A 21 22.92 13.00 8.76
C ASN A 21 23.60 14.22 9.40
N VAL A 22 24.76 14.58 8.86
CA VAL A 22 25.48 15.83 9.17
C VAL A 22 24.81 16.98 8.41
N GLY A 23 24.43 18.05 9.10
CA GLY A 23 23.63 19.15 8.56
C GLY A 23 24.22 19.82 7.31
N GLN A 24 25.53 20.08 7.29
CA GLN A 24 26.23 20.62 6.12
C GLN A 24 26.07 19.72 4.87
N ASN A 25 26.08 18.40 5.04
CA ASN A 25 25.89 17.47 3.93
C ASN A 25 24.44 17.44 3.43
N VAL A 26 23.47 17.61 4.33
CA VAL A 26 22.05 17.75 3.94
C VAL A 26 21.83 19.04 3.15
N GLU A 27 22.50 20.13 3.54
CA GLU A 27 22.43 21.41 2.82
C GLU A 27 23.11 21.34 1.45
N ALA A 28 24.29 20.72 1.36
CA ALA A 28 25.04 20.60 0.11
C ALA A 28 24.42 19.57 -0.86
N TYR A 29 23.80 18.50 -0.35
CA TYR A 29 23.30 17.38 -1.14
C TYR A 29 21.86 16.99 -0.77
N PRO A 30 20.88 17.91 -0.87
CA PRO A 30 19.52 17.68 -0.40
C PRO A 30 18.82 16.50 -1.12
N ASP A 31 19.14 16.26 -2.38
CA ASP A 31 18.57 15.16 -3.15
C ASP A 31 18.98 13.79 -2.63
N LEU A 32 20.20 13.64 -2.11
CA LEU A 32 20.64 12.39 -1.49
C LEU A 32 19.87 12.12 -0.20
N THR A 33 19.63 13.14 0.62
CA THR A 33 18.84 12.99 1.85
C THR A 33 17.36 12.70 1.54
N ARG A 34 16.78 13.34 0.50
CA ARG A 34 15.44 12.97 0.00
C ARG A 34 15.40 11.52 -0.48
N GLN A 35 16.44 11.07 -1.19
CA GLN A 35 16.54 9.69 -1.66
C GLN A 35 16.56 8.70 -0.49
N GLN A 36 17.28 8.99 0.60
CA GLN A 36 17.27 8.16 1.81
C GLN A 36 15.84 7.94 2.32
N VAL A 37 15.04 9.01 2.41
CA VAL A 37 13.63 8.95 2.85
C VAL A 37 12.76 8.23 1.82
N ALA A 38 12.94 8.53 0.53
CA ALA A 38 12.16 7.94 -0.57
C ALA A 38 12.33 6.42 -0.65
N VAL A 39 13.51 5.89 -0.32
CA VAL A 39 13.77 4.43 -0.25
C VAL A 39 13.47 3.84 1.14
N GLY A 40 12.87 4.62 2.03
CA GLY A 40 12.34 4.15 3.31
C GLY A 40 13.34 4.11 4.45
N MET A 41 14.52 4.73 4.37
CA MET A 41 15.41 4.83 5.54
C MET A 41 14.81 5.74 6.62
N TRP A 42 15.20 5.54 7.88
CA TRP A 42 14.89 6.48 8.96
C TRP A 42 15.98 7.55 9.04
N ILE A 43 15.64 8.73 9.57
CA ILE A 43 16.57 9.87 9.63
C ILE A 43 16.84 10.25 11.10
N GLY A 44 18.10 10.47 11.41
CA GLY A 44 18.63 10.97 12.68
C GLY A 44 19.49 12.21 12.46
N ASP A 45 19.70 12.96 13.54
CA ASP A 45 20.57 14.15 13.58
C ASP A 45 22.00 13.74 14.00
N HIS A 46 23.00 14.27 13.30
CA HIS A 46 24.42 14.04 13.58
C HIS A 46 25.23 15.35 13.67
N SER A 47 24.63 16.39 14.25
CA SER A 47 25.15 17.76 14.36
C SER A 47 25.33 18.45 13.00
N TRP A 48 25.73 19.72 13.01
CA TRP A 48 25.81 20.55 11.80
C TRP A 48 27.07 20.25 10.99
N ASP A 49 28.23 20.24 11.64
CA ASP A 49 29.54 20.09 10.99
C ASP A 49 30.46 19.07 11.70
N HIS A 50 29.86 18.15 12.47
CA HIS A 50 30.55 17.05 13.14
C HIS A 50 31.67 17.46 14.13
N PRO A 51 31.44 18.42 15.07
CA PRO A 51 32.45 18.81 16.04
C PRO A 51 32.49 17.87 17.26
N HIS A 52 33.54 17.97 18.07
CA HIS A 52 33.58 17.39 19.42
C HIS A 52 32.57 18.12 20.33
N MET A 53 31.34 17.60 20.41
CA MET A 53 30.21 18.29 21.05
C MET A 53 30.45 18.63 22.53
N THR A 54 31.22 17.81 23.25
CA THR A 54 31.57 18.00 24.68
C THR A 54 32.60 19.12 24.91
N GLN A 55 33.20 19.66 23.84
CA GLN A 55 34.12 20.81 23.90
C GLN A 55 33.42 22.14 23.60
N LEU A 56 32.11 22.10 23.33
CA LEU A 56 31.29 23.26 22.99
C LEU A 56 30.43 23.69 24.19
N THR A 57 30.08 24.98 24.25
CA THR A 57 29.07 25.45 25.22
C THR A 57 27.67 24.95 24.85
N ALA A 58 26.74 24.89 25.81
CA ALA A 58 25.34 24.56 25.57
C ALA A 58 24.69 25.35 24.41
N GLU A 59 24.99 26.64 24.24
CA GLU A 59 24.49 27.45 23.12
C GLU A 59 25.05 26.98 21.78
N GLN A 60 26.34 26.66 21.73
CA GLN A 60 26.98 26.14 20.53
C GLN A 60 26.45 24.73 20.19
N GLN A 61 26.27 23.86 21.18
CA GLN A 61 25.61 22.56 21.01
C GLN A 61 24.18 22.71 20.49
N THR A 62 23.42 23.67 21.04
CA THR A 62 22.05 24.00 20.59
C THR A 62 22.06 24.45 19.13
N ALA A 63 23.00 25.29 18.72
CA ALA A 63 23.12 25.74 17.34
C ALA A 63 23.43 24.59 16.37
N GLN A 64 24.30 23.67 16.77
CA GLN A 64 24.66 22.47 16.01
C GLN A 64 23.44 21.56 15.78
N ILE A 65 22.65 21.32 16.82
CA ILE A 65 21.46 20.46 16.76
C ILE A 65 20.32 21.14 16.01
N SER A 66 19.92 22.36 16.41
CA SER A 66 18.75 23.04 15.84
C SER A 66 18.91 23.30 14.33
N ARG A 67 20.09 23.74 13.88
CA ARG A 67 20.35 24.00 12.47
C ARG A 67 20.24 22.72 11.62
N THR A 68 20.69 21.59 12.16
CA THR A 68 20.57 20.28 11.50
C THR A 68 19.13 19.78 11.46
N GLN A 69 18.39 19.88 12.58
CA GLN A 69 16.96 19.60 12.63
C GLN A 69 16.19 20.39 11.56
N ASP A 70 16.48 21.69 11.44
CA ASP A 70 15.79 22.60 10.52
C ASP A 70 16.07 22.25 9.05
N VAL A 71 17.33 22.01 8.68
CA VAL A 71 17.65 21.64 7.28
C VAL A 71 17.08 20.28 6.91
N ILE A 72 17.11 19.30 7.82
CA ILE A 72 16.52 17.98 7.57
C ILE A 72 15.00 18.11 7.40
N ALA A 73 14.32 18.84 8.29
CA ALA A 73 12.88 19.06 8.20
C ALA A 73 12.51 19.78 6.89
N ARG A 74 13.26 20.80 6.49
CA ARG A 74 13.06 21.53 5.23
C ARG A 74 13.25 20.65 4.00
N VAL A 75 14.29 19.81 3.97
CA VAL A 75 14.64 19.00 2.80
C VAL A 75 13.76 17.78 2.66
N THR A 76 13.37 17.15 3.78
CA THR A 76 12.74 15.83 3.79
C THR A 76 11.29 15.82 4.30
N GLY A 77 10.84 16.89 4.96
CA GLY A 77 9.57 16.91 5.70
C GLY A 77 9.57 16.07 6.99
N ALA A 78 10.71 15.48 7.38
CA ALA A 78 10.85 14.69 8.59
C ALA A 78 11.62 15.48 9.67
N THR A 79 11.13 15.46 10.91
CA THR A 79 11.86 15.98 12.06
C THR A 79 12.53 14.82 12.81
N PRO A 80 13.87 14.76 12.88
CA PRO A 80 14.55 13.71 13.61
C PRO A 80 14.16 13.71 15.10
N ARG A 81 14.12 12.50 15.68
CA ARG A 81 13.88 12.25 17.10
C ARG A 81 15.06 11.58 17.79
N LEU A 82 16.11 11.32 17.04
CA LEU A 82 17.30 10.60 17.45
C LEU A 82 18.50 11.47 17.14
N PHE A 83 19.43 11.53 18.06
CA PHE A 83 20.70 12.22 17.90
C PHE A 83 21.83 11.22 18.13
N ARG A 84 22.82 11.18 17.23
CA ARG A 84 24.07 10.47 17.48
C ARG A 84 25.17 11.52 17.68
N PRO A 85 25.82 11.58 18.84
CA PRO A 85 26.95 12.48 19.00
C PRO A 85 28.10 12.10 18.05
N PRO A 86 28.71 13.07 17.35
CA PRO A 86 30.02 12.89 16.72
C PRO A 86 31.00 12.20 17.67
N TYR A 87 31.80 11.28 17.14
CA TYR A 87 32.77 10.48 17.91
C TYR A 87 32.17 9.66 19.06
N LEU A 88 30.83 9.56 19.16
CA LEU A 88 30.08 8.98 20.28
C LEU A 88 30.36 9.66 21.64
N GLU A 89 30.90 10.88 21.62
CA GLU A 89 31.25 11.65 22.81
C GLU A 89 30.02 12.32 23.43
N THR A 90 29.81 12.14 24.73
CA THR A 90 28.63 12.68 25.43
C THR A 90 28.89 12.96 26.90
N ASP A 91 28.25 14.01 27.42
CA ASP A 91 28.24 14.41 28.82
C ASP A 91 26.82 14.84 29.25
N ASP A 92 26.68 15.24 30.52
CA ASP A 92 25.36 15.62 31.06
C ASP A 92 24.81 16.92 30.47
N GLU A 93 25.69 17.82 30.04
CA GLU A 93 25.31 19.10 29.41
C GLU A 93 24.71 18.83 28.03
N LEU A 94 25.40 18.05 27.18
CA LEU A 94 24.93 17.66 25.87
C LEU A 94 23.61 16.88 25.95
N ARG A 95 23.50 15.93 26.89
CA ARG A 95 22.24 15.21 27.14
C ARG A 95 21.10 16.15 27.56
N ALA A 96 21.40 17.22 28.30
CA ALA A 96 20.39 18.21 28.65
C ALA A 96 19.93 19.01 27.42
N VAL A 97 20.84 19.39 26.53
CA VAL A 97 20.51 20.07 25.26
C VAL A 97 19.65 19.16 24.37
N GLN A 98 20.07 17.92 24.13
CA GLN A 98 19.31 16.94 23.34
C GLN A 98 17.87 16.78 23.84
N ARG A 99 17.67 16.66 25.16
CA ARG A 99 16.33 16.53 25.78
C ARG A 99 15.45 17.74 25.51
N ARG A 100 16.00 18.97 25.49
CA ARG A 100 15.24 20.19 25.16
C ARG A 100 14.72 20.17 23.72
N HIS A 101 15.43 19.51 22.82
CA HIS A 101 15.00 19.28 21.43
C HIS A 101 14.18 18.00 21.23
N GLY A 102 13.83 17.29 22.31
CA GLY A 102 13.06 16.04 22.23
C GLY A 102 13.81 14.88 21.55
N LEU A 103 15.14 14.93 21.56
CA LEU A 103 16.02 13.94 20.94
C LEU A 103 16.44 12.86 21.95
N THR A 104 16.53 11.63 21.48
CA THR A 104 17.15 10.51 22.21
C THR A 104 18.55 10.27 21.68
N GLU A 105 19.52 10.23 22.59
CA GLU A 105 20.91 9.90 22.25
C GLU A 105 21.05 8.43 21.85
N ILE A 106 21.72 8.18 20.72
CA ILE A 106 21.99 6.85 20.18
C ILE A 106 23.48 6.64 19.97
N ASN A 107 24.09 5.87 20.87
CA ASN A 107 25.40 5.26 20.67
C ASN A 107 25.26 3.85 20.08
N ALA A 108 26.39 3.17 19.85
CA ALA A 108 26.43 1.84 19.27
C ALA A 108 26.77 0.79 20.32
N ASP A 109 26.10 -0.37 20.24
CA ASP A 109 26.42 -1.57 21.01
C ASP A 109 27.56 -2.36 20.34
N VAL A 110 27.63 -2.28 19.01
CA VAL A 110 28.67 -2.92 18.18
C VAL A 110 29.27 -1.87 17.24
N ASP A 111 30.58 -1.72 17.26
CA ASP A 111 31.30 -0.95 16.23
C ASP A 111 31.79 -1.89 15.12
N SER A 112 31.38 -1.61 13.88
CA SER A 112 31.82 -2.37 12.71
C SER A 112 33.30 -2.16 12.37
N GLN A 113 33.89 -1.07 12.86
CA GLN A 113 35.25 -0.64 12.54
C GLN A 113 35.47 -0.40 11.04
N ASP A 114 34.39 -0.15 10.29
CA ASP A 114 34.45 0.11 8.85
C ASP A 114 35.21 1.39 8.50
N TRP A 115 35.24 2.35 9.42
CA TRP A 115 36.06 3.55 9.35
C TRP A 115 37.57 3.29 9.48
N ASN A 116 37.97 2.12 10.00
CA ASN A 116 39.36 1.73 10.26
C ASN A 116 39.87 0.69 9.25
N ASN A 117 39.52 0.85 7.98
CA ASN A 117 39.92 -0.02 6.86
C ASN A 117 39.58 -1.52 7.03
N ALA A 118 38.56 -1.85 7.83
CA ALA A 118 38.09 -3.22 7.96
C ALA A 118 37.60 -3.78 6.61
N THR A 119 37.90 -5.05 6.33
CA THR A 119 37.37 -5.76 5.17
C THR A 119 35.87 -6.05 5.33
N ALA A 120 35.17 -6.32 4.23
CA ALA A 120 33.75 -6.70 4.29
C ALA A 120 33.49 -7.92 5.19
N ASP A 121 34.43 -8.86 5.27
CA ASP A 121 34.35 -10.02 6.17
C ASP A 121 34.53 -9.65 7.64
N GLN A 122 35.45 -8.74 7.94
CA GLN A 122 35.63 -8.24 9.31
C GLN A 122 34.41 -7.47 9.78
N ILE A 123 33.84 -6.62 8.91
CA ILE A 123 32.59 -5.88 9.17
C ILE A 123 31.44 -6.86 9.43
N ALA A 124 31.27 -7.86 8.57
CA ALA A 124 30.23 -8.89 8.76
C ALA A 124 30.46 -9.69 10.06
N ALA A 125 31.72 -10.01 10.39
CA ALA A 125 32.06 -10.71 11.63
C ALA A 125 31.75 -9.89 12.88
N LYS A 126 31.90 -8.56 12.84
CA LYS A 126 31.43 -7.66 13.92
C LYS A 126 29.90 -7.71 14.02
N ALA A 127 29.18 -7.65 12.90
CA ALA A 127 27.72 -7.72 12.90
C ALA A 127 27.15 -9.04 13.48
N ARG A 128 27.91 -10.15 13.44
CA ARG A 128 27.53 -11.42 14.11
C ARG A 128 27.39 -11.29 15.62
N GLN A 129 27.96 -10.26 16.24
CA GLN A 129 27.86 -10.01 17.67
C GLN A 129 26.51 -9.39 18.07
N LEU A 130 25.74 -8.88 17.09
CA LEU A 130 24.45 -8.25 17.34
C LEU A 130 23.45 -9.21 17.99
N ARG A 131 22.75 -8.70 19.00
CA ARG A 131 21.55 -9.32 19.61
C ARG A 131 20.32 -8.49 19.31
N SER A 132 19.15 -9.06 19.59
CA SER A 132 17.87 -8.33 19.49
C SER A 132 17.91 -7.06 20.35
N GLY A 133 17.69 -5.90 19.73
CA GLY A 133 17.73 -4.59 20.41
C GLY A 133 19.01 -3.81 20.19
N ASP A 134 20.09 -4.44 19.73
CA ASP A 134 21.40 -3.81 19.58
C ASP A 134 21.47 -2.88 18.35
N VAL A 135 22.35 -1.88 18.42
CA VAL A 135 22.66 -0.93 17.34
C VAL A 135 24.11 -1.12 16.88
N ILE A 136 24.33 -1.28 15.56
CA ILE A 136 25.67 -1.30 14.96
C ILE A 136 26.04 0.06 14.38
N LEU A 137 27.26 0.53 14.65
CA LEU A 137 27.85 1.70 14.00
C LEU A 137 28.43 1.31 12.65
N MET A 138 28.00 2.01 11.60
CA MET A 138 28.50 1.88 10.23
C MET A 138 28.47 3.26 9.56
N HIS A 139 29.29 3.43 8.53
CA HIS A 139 29.46 4.65 7.75
C HIS A 139 29.13 4.40 6.28
N ASP A 140 28.68 5.43 5.57
CA ASP A 140 28.23 5.33 4.18
C ASP A 140 29.33 5.69 3.16
N TRP A 141 30.52 6.05 3.62
CA TRP A 141 31.67 6.37 2.77
C TRP A 141 32.59 5.18 2.44
N PRO A 142 32.82 4.15 3.28
CA PRO A 142 33.66 3.02 2.91
C PRO A 142 32.96 2.10 1.90
N ALA A 143 33.66 1.72 0.82
CA ALA A 143 33.12 0.76 -0.16
C ALA A 143 32.90 -0.64 0.45
N ASN A 144 33.74 -1.02 1.43
CA ASN A 144 33.64 -2.28 2.15
C ASN A 144 32.33 -2.39 2.95
N THR A 145 31.78 -1.27 3.43
CA THR A 145 30.47 -1.25 4.10
C THR A 145 29.37 -1.72 3.17
N VAL A 146 29.34 -1.22 1.93
CA VAL A 146 28.37 -1.63 0.90
C VAL A 146 28.51 -3.13 0.59
N GLN A 147 29.74 -3.63 0.48
CA GLN A 147 30.03 -5.04 0.20
C GLN A 147 29.66 -5.98 1.36
N ALA A 148 29.64 -5.50 2.60
CA ALA A 148 29.27 -6.28 3.77
C ALA A 148 27.75 -6.48 3.90
N ILE A 149 26.93 -5.56 3.36
CA ILE A 149 25.46 -5.58 3.54
C ILE A 149 24.80 -6.94 3.20
N PRO A 150 25.09 -7.59 2.06
CA PRO A 150 24.48 -8.88 1.75
C PRO A 150 24.81 -9.97 2.78
N ARG A 151 26.05 -9.96 3.30
CA ARG A 151 26.53 -10.94 4.30
C ARG A 151 25.85 -10.71 5.65
N ILE A 152 25.75 -9.44 6.07
CA ILE A 152 25.02 -9.05 7.28
C ILE A 152 23.55 -9.46 7.17
N ALA A 153 22.91 -9.22 6.03
CA ALA A 153 21.51 -9.58 5.83
C ALA A 153 21.26 -11.09 5.87
N ALA A 154 22.18 -11.89 5.32
CA ALA A 154 22.11 -13.35 5.37
C ALA A 154 22.24 -13.85 6.82
N ASP A 155 23.24 -13.37 7.56
CA ASP A 155 23.49 -13.74 8.95
C ASP A 155 22.33 -13.36 9.89
N LEU A 156 21.77 -12.15 9.73
CA LEU A 156 20.60 -11.74 10.51
C LEU A 156 19.42 -12.70 10.28
N ARG A 157 19.13 -13.05 9.02
CA ARG A 157 18.05 -14.00 8.69
C ARG A 157 18.27 -15.38 9.28
N GLU A 158 19.50 -15.91 9.17
CA GLU A 158 19.87 -17.22 9.71
C GLU A 158 19.65 -17.28 11.23
N ARG A 159 19.94 -16.18 11.93
CA ARG A 159 19.74 -16.05 13.38
C ARG A 159 18.33 -15.61 13.79
N GLY A 160 17.39 -15.51 12.86
CA GLY A 160 16.02 -15.06 13.13
C GLY A 160 15.91 -13.59 13.56
N LEU A 161 16.92 -12.77 13.26
CA LEU A 161 16.96 -11.33 13.51
C LEU A 161 16.59 -10.54 12.25
N CYS A 162 16.25 -9.27 12.43
CA CYS A 162 16.00 -8.35 11.31
C CYS A 162 16.51 -6.94 11.66
N ALA A 163 16.79 -6.14 10.62
CA ALA A 163 17.08 -4.73 10.80
C ALA A 163 15.80 -3.98 11.21
N GLY A 164 15.92 -3.11 12.21
CA GLY A 164 14.80 -2.46 12.87
C GLY A 164 14.92 -0.94 12.98
N LYS A 165 13.81 -0.28 13.30
CA LYS A 165 13.80 1.15 13.64
C LYS A 165 14.41 1.32 15.02
N ILE A 166 15.25 2.34 15.23
CA ILE A 166 15.68 2.68 16.58
C ILE A 166 14.54 3.42 17.29
N SER A 167 14.11 2.89 18.44
CA SER A 167 13.03 3.49 19.22
C SER A 167 13.49 4.81 19.85
N PRO A 168 12.80 5.94 19.63
CA PRO A 168 13.08 7.20 20.30
C PRO A 168 12.60 7.23 21.76
N VAL A 169 12.22 6.08 22.32
CA VAL A 169 11.88 5.96 23.75
C VAL A 169 12.93 5.14 24.47
N THR A 170 13.38 4.05 23.86
CA THR A 170 14.30 3.11 24.50
C THR A 170 15.72 3.17 23.97
N GLY A 171 15.96 3.83 22.84
CA GLY A 171 17.25 3.83 22.14
C GLY A 171 17.63 2.49 21.50
N ARG A 172 16.77 1.47 21.60
CA ARG A 172 17.02 0.12 21.09
C ARG A 172 16.41 -0.09 19.72
N ALA A 173 17.03 -0.94 18.92
CA ALA A 173 16.47 -1.38 17.64
C ALA A 173 15.21 -2.24 17.88
N VAL A 174 14.12 -1.89 17.20
CA VAL A 174 12.86 -2.65 17.22
C VAL A 174 12.51 -3.12 15.82
N ALA A 175 12.11 -4.38 15.69
CA ALA A 175 11.72 -4.96 14.41
C ALA A 175 10.67 -4.09 13.71
N PRO A 176 10.75 -3.88 12.38
CA PRO A 176 9.78 -3.07 11.65
C PRO A 176 8.40 -3.71 11.77
N GLY A 177 7.40 -2.92 12.19
CA GLY A 177 5.98 -3.30 12.13
C GLY A 177 5.39 -4.03 13.35
N ASN A 178 6.16 -4.39 14.38
CA ASN A 178 5.60 -5.11 15.53
C ASN A 178 5.67 -4.31 16.84
N THR A 179 4.57 -3.65 17.17
CA THR A 179 4.24 -3.12 18.53
C THR A 179 3.92 -4.23 19.53
N CYS A 180 3.97 -5.50 19.08
CA CYS A 180 3.84 -6.68 19.93
C CYS A 180 5.11 -7.56 19.88
N ALA A 181 5.59 -7.99 21.05
CA ALA A 181 6.63 -9.01 21.18
C ALA A 181 6.08 -10.24 21.92
N ALA A 182 6.61 -11.43 21.63
CA ALA A 182 6.29 -12.63 22.41
C ALA A 182 7.53 -13.46 22.71
N ALA A 183 7.57 -14.04 23.92
CA ALA A 183 8.65 -14.91 24.38
C ALA A 183 8.06 -16.19 24.97
N TYR A 184 8.52 -17.34 24.49
CA TYR A 184 8.16 -18.66 25.02
C TYR A 184 9.14 -19.13 26.08
N ARG A 185 8.63 -19.85 27.09
CA ARG A 185 9.43 -20.65 28.01
C ARG A 185 8.75 -21.98 28.32
N THR A 186 9.54 -23.04 28.42
CA THR A 186 9.07 -24.32 28.94
C THR A 186 8.92 -24.21 30.47
N ILE A 187 7.77 -24.59 31.01
CA ILE A 187 7.52 -24.68 32.46
C ILE A 187 7.93 -26.07 32.98
N SER A 188 7.51 -27.12 32.27
CA SER A 188 7.81 -28.50 32.66
C SER A 188 7.78 -29.40 31.43
N ALA A 189 8.65 -30.41 31.39
CA ALA A 189 8.54 -31.49 30.41
C ALA A 189 8.94 -32.82 31.08
N ARG A 190 8.07 -33.82 31.02
CA ARG A 190 8.29 -35.18 31.53
C ARG A 190 7.49 -36.17 30.68
N ASP A 191 8.07 -37.35 30.46
CA ASP A 191 7.37 -38.50 29.86
C ASP A 191 6.65 -38.17 28.54
N GLY A 192 7.31 -37.39 27.67
CA GLY A 192 6.77 -36.97 26.37
C GLY A 192 5.68 -35.88 26.45
N ALA A 193 5.28 -35.42 27.63
CA ALA A 193 4.37 -34.29 27.82
C ALA A 193 5.14 -33.01 28.18
N PHE A 194 4.61 -31.85 27.76
CA PHE A 194 5.15 -30.55 28.17
C PHE A 194 4.07 -29.53 28.51
N ARG A 195 4.46 -28.57 29.36
CA ARG A 195 3.74 -27.33 29.63
C ARG A 195 4.65 -26.17 29.32
N GLY A 196 4.14 -25.22 28.55
CA GLY A 196 4.83 -24.00 28.17
C GLY A 196 4.05 -22.75 28.57
N LYS A 197 4.73 -21.61 28.61
CA LYS A 197 4.13 -20.29 28.82
C LYS A 197 4.69 -19.33 27.80
N VAL A 198 3.81 -18.51 27.23
CA VAL A 198 4.19 -17.40 26.36
C VAL A 198 3.88 -16.10 27.08
N VAL A 199 4.85 -15.19 27.11
CA VAL A 199 4.69 -13.80 27.55
C VAL A 199 4.52 -12.93 26.31
N VAL A 200 3.42 -12.18 26.25
CA VAL A 200 3.11 -11.23 25.18
C VAL A 200 3.30 -9.82 25.74
N THR A 201 4.12 -9.01 25.09
CA THR A 201 4.50 -7.66 25.56
C THR A 201 4.12 -6.62 24.53
N ASN A 202 3.49 -5.54 24.99
CA ASN A 202 3.30 -4.34 24.18
C ASN A 202 4.57 -3.50 24.19
N THR A 203 5.29 -3.52 23.06
CA THR A 203 6.49 -2.73 22.81
C THR A 203 6.19 -1.38 22.15
N GLY A 204 4.93 -1.15 21.79
CA GLY A 204 4.44 0.10 21.21
C GLY A 204 4.06 1.18 22.22
N THR A 205 3.55 2.29 21.69
CA THR A 205 3.11 3.47 22.46
C THR A 205 1.59 3.56 22.64
N THR A 206 0.82 2.68 21.98
CA THR A 206 -0.65 2.56 22.08
C THR A 206 -1.04 1.21 22.67
N PRO A 207 -2.19 1.06 23.36
CA PRO A 207 -2.64 -0.25 23.85
C PRO A 207 -2.75 -1.28 22.71
N LEU A 208 -2.18 -2.47 22.89
CA LEU A 208 -2.48 -3.63 22.05
C LEU A 208 -3.90 -4.07 22.35
N ASP A 209 -4.69 -4.37 21.33
CA ASP A 209 -5.95 -5.08 21.46
C ASP A 209 -6.04 -6.19 20.41
N GLY A 210 -6.07 -7.45 20.88
CA GLY A 210 -6.23 -8.62 20.01
C GLY A 210 -4.93 -9.26 19.52
N TRP A 211 -3.82 -9.12 20.25
CA TRP A 211 -2.51 -9.69 19.88
C TRP A 211 -2.61 -11.11 19.29
N ARG A 212 -1.74 -11.39 18.32
CA ARG A 212 -1.62 -12.70 17.66
C ARG A 212 -0.20 -13.20 17.78
N VAL A 213 -0.02 -14.37 18.37
CA VAL A 213 1.28 -15.05 18.46
C VAL A 213 1.33 -16.23 17.50
N THR A 214 2.36 -16.29 16.67
CA THR A 214 2.65 -17.44 15.82
C THR A 214 3.81 -18.23 16.40
N LEU A 215 3.59 -19.53 16.57
CA LEU A 215 4.55 -20.50 17.09
C LEU A 215 4.95 -21.44 15.96
N THR A 216 6.26 -21.61 15.73
CA THR A 216 6.79 -22.65 14.86
C THR A 216 7.24 -23.83 15.71
N LEU A 217 6.51 -24.93 15.60
CA LEU A 217 6.75 -26.16 16.35
C LEU A 217 7.65 -27.10 15.54
N PRO A 218 8.71 -27.66 16.17
CA PRO A 218 9.51 -28.72 15.56
C PRO A 218 8.70 -29.96 15.22
N ALA A 219 9.25 -30.81 14.36
CA ALA A 219 8.67 -32.12 14.08
C ALA A 219 8.55 -32.94 15.38
N GLY A 220 7.41 -33.59 15.59
CA GLY A 220 7.16 -34.37 16.81
C GLY A 220 6.64 -33.57 18.01
N VAL A 221 6.46 -32.25 17.88
CA VAL A 221 5.79 -31.41 18.90
C VAL A 221 4.34 -31.14 18.50
N ARG A 222 3.41 -31.37 19.43
CA ARG A 222 1.97 -31.16 19.24
C ARG A 222 1.35 -30.41 20.41
N ILE A 223 0.61 -29.33 20.13
CA ILE A 223 -0.22 -28.64 21.14
C ILE A 223 -1.54 -29.40 21.31
N SER A 224 -1.91 -29.72 22.54
CA SER A 224 -3.18 -30.34 22.91
C SER A 224 -4.14 -29.38 23.61
N ALA A 225 -3.63 -28.35 24.29
CA ALA A 225 -4.47 -27.33 24.94
C ALA A 225 -3.77 -25.97 25.06
N VAL A 226 -4.57 -24.90 25.02
CA VAL A 226 -4.14 -23.52 25.27
C VAL A 226 -5.01 -22.88 26.34
N ARG A 227 -4.40 -22.22 27.33
CA ARG A 227 -5.10 -21.43 28.36
C ARG A 227 -4.89 -19.95 28.14
N SER A 228 -5.96 -19.16 28.33
CA SER A 228 -5.96 -17.70 28.12
C SER A 228 -5.60 -17.26 26.70
N GLY A 229 -5.85 -18.13 25.72
CA GLY A 229 -5.72 -17.85 24.29
C GLY A 229 -6.54 -18.86 23.47
N VAL A 230 -6.78 -18.55 22.20
CA VAL A 230 -7.46 -19.43 21.23
C VAL A 230 -6.46 -19.81 20.16
N ALA A 231 -6.23 -21.11 19.97
CA ALA A 231 -5.26 -21.63 19.01
C ALA A 231 -5.90 -22.09 17.70
N THR A 232 -5.19 -21.84 16.60
CA THR A 232 -5.44 -22.40 15.27
C THR A 232 -4.25 -23.26 14.88
N GLY A 233 -4.50 -24.55 14.64
CA GLY A 233 -3.47 -25.57 14.38
C GLY A 233 -2.96 -26.25 15.65
N THR A 234 -2.33 -27.42 15.48
CA THR A 234 -1.77 -28.22 16.59
C THR A 234 -0.33 -28.68 16.38
N THR A 235 0.20 -28.60 15.16
CA THR A 235 1.55 -29.06 14.76
C THR A 235 2.10 -28.11 13.69
N GLY A 236 3.42 -28.09 13.47
CA GLY A 236 4.03 -27.16 12.51
C GLY A 236 3.82 -25.71 12.96
N THR A 237 3.10 -24.91 12.19
CA THR A 237 2.76 -23.53 12.58
C THR A 237 1.45 -23.48 13.38
N VAL A 238 1.50 -22.99 14.62
CA VAL A 238 0.33 -22.77 15.47
C VAL A 238 0.17 -21.30 15.78
N THR A 239 -1.01 -20.75 15.49
CA THR A 239 -1.33 -19.35 15.80
C THR A 239 -2.20 -19.29 17.05
N VAL A 240 -1.87 -18.43 18.00
CA VAL A 240 -2.65 -18.19 19.23
C VAL A 240 -3.08 -16.73 19.30
N THR A 241 -4.35 -16.49 19.56
CA THR A 241 -4.92 -15.14 19.75
C THR A 241 -5.41 -14.95 21.18
N GLY A 242 -5.42 -13.71 21.67
CA GLY A 242 -5.92 -13.39 23.01
C GLY A 242 -7.43 -13.60 23.14
N THR A 243 -7.88 -14.17 24.27
CA THR A 243 -9.31 -14.20 24.63
C THR A 243 -9.80 -12.80 25.03
N ARG A 244 -11.12 -12.58 25.13
CA ARG A 244 -11.71 -11.28 25.51
C ARG A 244 -11.13 -10.65 26.79
N HIS A 245 -10.70 -11.47 27.74
CA HIS A 245 -10.12 -11.01 29.01
C HIS A 245 -8.59 -10.88 28.98
N ASN A 246 -7.95 -11.35 27.90
CA ASN A 246 -6.51 -11.40 27.76
C ASN A 246 -5.99 -10.67 26.52
N SER A 247 -6.86 -10.09 25.68
CA SER A 247 -6.52 -9.49 24.39
C SER A 247 -5.88 -8.10 24.50
N ALA A 248 -6.19 -7.37 25.58
CA ALA A 248 -5.74 -6.00 25.78
C ALA A 248 -4.45 -5.92 26.61
N VAL A 249 -3.42 -5.25 26.09
CA VAL A 249 -2.14 -5.04 26.78
C VAL A 249 -1.72 -3.57 26.67
N ARG A 250 -1.66 -2.86 27.80
CA ARG A 250 -1.23 -1.44 27.83
C ARG A 250 0.24 -1.28 27.38
N PRO A 251 0.65 -0.09 26.87
CA PRO A 251 2.04 0.19 26.52
C PRO A 251 3.02 -0.20 27.64
N GLY A 252 4.10 -0.89 27.29
CA GLY A 252 5.12 -1.34 28.24
C GLY A 252 4.68 -2.42 29.23
N ARG A 253 3.46 -2.97 29.08
CA ARG A 253 2.96 -4.09 29.90
C ARG A 253 3.01 -5.40 29.13
N SER A 254 2.86 -6.48 29.88
CA SER A 254 2.84 -7.84 29.36
C SER A 254 1.61 -8.59 29.87
N THR A 255 1.12 -9.53 29.06
CA THR A 255 0.21 -10.58 29.47
C THR A 255 0.77 -11.96 29.12
N THR A 256 0.08 -13.03 29.50
CA THR A 256 0.58 -14.39 29.30
C THR A 256 -0.51 -15.39 28.93
N PHE A 257 -0.14 -16.43 28.16
CA PHE A 257 -0.99 -17.59 27.91
C PHE A 257 -0.19 -18.89 28.10
N GLY A 258 -0.89 -19.98 28.38
CA GLY A 258 -0.29 -21.28 28.66
C GLY A 258 -0.49 -22.27 27.50
N LEU A 259 0.50 -23.12 27.27
CA LEU A 259 0.47 -24.21 26.29
C LEU A 259 0.61 -25.55 27.03
N THR A 260 -0.12 -26.57 26.58
CA THR A 260 0.07 -27.97 26.99
C THR A 260 0.11 -28.82 25.73
N GLY A 261 1.00 -29.82 25.70
CA GLY A 261 1.23 -30.61 24.50
C GLY A 261 2.10 -31.84 24.74
N THR A 262 2.45 -32.51 23.65
CA THR A 262 3.36 -33.66 23.61
C THR A 262 4.60 -33.36 22.75
N ARG A 263 5.74 -33.97 23.06
CA ARG A 263 7.00 -33.86 22.30
C ARG A 263 7.71 -35.21 22.21
N THR A 264 8.38 -35.47 21.07
CA THR A 264 9.33 -36.57 20.90
C THR A 264 10.74 -35.99 20.76
N GLY A 265 11.52 -35.96 21.85
CA GLY A 265 12.85 -35.32 21.89
C GLY A 265 12.86 -33.97 22.61
N ASP A 266 14.04 -33.46 22.97
CA ASP A 266 14.24 -32.29 23.86
C ASP A 266 14.11 -30.90 23.20
N GLU A 267 13.67 -30.85 21.95
CA GLU A 267 13.57 -29.60 21.20
C GLU A 267 12.46 -28.68 21.72
N ALA A 268 12.82 -27.41 21.96
CA ALA A 268 11.89 -26.36 22.36
C ALA A 268 11.16 -25.76 21.15
N VAL A 269 10.06 -25.06 21.38
CA VAL A 269 9.36 -24.28 20.34
C VAL A 269 10.35 -23.34 19.66
N ALA A 270 10.57 -23.52 18.35
CA ALA A 270 11.72 -22.98 17.62
C ALA A 270 11.51 -21.56 17.06
N GLY A 271 10.26 -21.08 17.03
CA GLY A 271 9.95 -19.71 16.59
C GLY A 271 8.74 -19.16 17.33
N VAL A 272 8.83 -17.92 17.81
CA VAL A 272 7.74 -17.20 18.47
C VAL A 272 7.73 -15.78 17.93
N THR A 273 6.68 -15.41 17.22
CA THR A 273 6.46 -14.04 16.76
C THR A 273 5.15 -13.52 17.33
N CYS A 274 5.08 -12.22 17.63
CA CYS A 274 3.82 -11.57 17.94
C CYS A 274 3.55 -10.47 16.92
N THR A 275 2.31 -10.36 16.50
CA THR A 275 1.82 -9.23 15.72
C THR A 275 0.75 -8.49 16.50
N ASP A 276 0.79 -7.16 16.38
CA ASP A 276 -0.28 -6.28 16.80
C ASP A 276 -1.27 -6.14 15.63
N PRO A 277 -2.49 -6.68 15.72
CA PRO A 277 -3.48 -6.47 14.67
C PRO A 277 -3.91 -5.00 14.56
N SER A 278 -3.69 -4.16 15.59
CA SER A 278 -3.92 -2.71 15.48
C SER A 278 -2.81 -1.98 14.69
N GLY A 279 -1.67 -2.65 14.46
CA GLY A 279 -0.66 -2.27 13.47
C GLY A 279 -0.90 -2.87 12.08
N ASP A 280 -1.78 -3.87 11.97
CA ASP A 280 -2.33 -4.36 10.71
C ASP A 280 -3.55 -3.52 10.35
N THR A 281 -3.28 -2.24 10.07
CA THR A 281 -4.27 -1.22 9.74
C THR A 281 -5.14 -1.59 8.52
N LEU A 282 -4.70 -2.59 7.76
CA LEU A 282 -5.41 -3.21 6.63
C LEU A 282 -6.35 -4.34 7.05
N ALA A 283 -6.06 -5.11 8.11
CA ALA A 283 -6.99 -6.13 8.62
C ALA A 283 -8.37 -5.56 9.03
N HIS A 284 -8.41 -4.25 9.30
CA HIS A 284 -9.60 -3.51 9.70
C HIS A 284 -10.23 -2.68 8.56
N ALA A 285 -9.68 -2.77 7.35
CA ALA A 285 -10.20 -2.12 6.17
C ALA A 285 -10.48 -3.15 5.07
N ARG A 286 -11.67 -3.07 4.51
CA ARG A 286 -12.02 -3.80 3.31
C ARG A 286 -11.65 -2.96 2.11
N THR A 287 -10.70 -3.46 1.34
CA THR A 287 -10.19 -2.77 0.15
C THR A 287 -10.85 -3.33 -1.10
N THR A 288 -11.33 -2.45 -1.97
CA THR A 288 -11.76 -2.81 -3.33
C THR A 288 -10.97 -1.98 -4.34
N GLY A 289 -10.42 -2.64 -5.36
CA GLY A 289 -9.41 -2.07 -6.25
C GLY A 289 -8.09 -2.86 -6.18
N ARG A 290 -7.15 -2.52 -7.06
CA ARG A 290 -5.81 -3.11 -7.04
C ARG A 290 -4.90 -2.26 -6.17
N VAL A 291 -4.26 -2.91 -5.21
CA VAL A 291 -3.37 -2.27 -4.24
C VAL A 291 -2.09 -3.06 -4.06
N GLU A 292 -1.00 -2.37 -3.74
CA GLU A 292 0.26 -2.94 -3.29
C GLU A 292 0.29 -2.90 -1.77
N ASP A 293 0.40 -4.07 -1.13
CA ASP A 293 0.49 -4.20 0.32
C ASP A 293 1.93 -4.01 0.80
N LEU A 294 2.13 -3.07 1.74
CA LEU A 294 3.42 -2.76 2.36
C LEU A 294 3.53 -3.30 3.79
N GLY A 295 2.50 -3.98 4.28
CA GLY A 295 2.38 -4.54 5.64
C GLY A 295 1.67 -3.63 6.62
N ASP A 296 2.04 -2.35 6.70
CA ASP A 296 1.40 -1.35 7.57
C ASP A 296 0.47 -0.37 6.83
N SER A 297 0.54 -0.40 5.50
CA SER A 297 -0.14 0.51 4.59
C SER A 297 -0.31 -0.14 3.22
N VAL A 298 -1.17 0.45 2.38
CA VAL A 298 -1.32 0.06 0.97
C VAL A 298 -1.07 1.23 0.05
N ARG A 299 -0.44 0.94 -1.09
CA ARG A 299 -0.30 1.87 -2.21
C ARG A 299 -1.23 1.54 -3.34
N TYR A 300 -1.64 2.56 -4.08
CA TYR A 300 -2.62 2.43 -5.17
C TYR A 300 -2.50 3.57 -6.16
N THR A 301 -2.89 3.32 -7.41
CA THR A 301 -2.87 4.31 -8.52
C THR A 301 -4.16 4.28 -9.32
N TRP A 302 -4.74 3.08 -9.52
CA TRP A 302 -5.98 2.91 -10.28
C TRP A 302 -7.11 3.79 -9.73
N PRO A 303 -7.97 4.34 -10.59
CA PRO A 303 -9.10 5.16 -10.16
C PRO A 303 -10.11 4.32 -9.34
N GLY A 304 -10.88 4.98 -8.46
CA GLY A 304 -12.00 4.33 -7.75
C GLY A 304 -11.59 3.29 -6.70
N VAL A 305 -10.32 3.20 -6.31
CA VAL A 305 -9.91 2.37 -5.16
C VAL A 305 -10.65 2.84 -3.91
N THR A 306 -11.23 1.89 -3.16
CA THR A 306 -12.07 2.16 -2.00
C THR A 306 -11.59 1.40 -0.77
N PHE A 307 -11.76 2.03 0.39
CA PHE A 307 -11.50 1.47 1.70
C PHE A 307 -12.75 1.62 2.56
N GLU A 308 -13.27 0.50 3.06
CA GLU A 308 -14.46 0.46 3.90
C GLU A 308 -14.09 -0.09 5.29
N GLY A 309 -14.53 0.58 6.34
CA GLY A 309 -14.22 0.24 7.72
C GLY A 309 -15.43 0.35 8.63
N ARG A 310 -15.28 -0.19 9.84
CA ARG A 310 -16.24 -0.05 10.93
C ARG A 310 -15.52 0.41 12.18
N PHE A 311 -16.15 1.26 12.97
CA PHE A 311 -15.61 1.68 14.26
C PHE A 311 -16.74 1.86 15.26
N GLN A 312 -16.40 1.82 16.55
CA GLN A 312 -17.27 2.20 17.64
C GLN A 312 -16.67 3.40 18.35
N GLY A 313 -17.42 4.50 18.50
CA GLY A 313 -16.93 5.72 19.16
C GLY A 313 -17.61 6.97 18.62
N THR A 314 -17.01 8.13 18.89
CA THR A 314 -17.52 9.46 18.51
C THR A 314 -16.75 10.09 17.34
N GLY A 315 -15.83 9.34 16.74
CA GLY A 315 -15.04 9.80 15.60
C GLY A 315 -14.08 8.75 15.07
N VAL A 316 -13.58 9.01 13.86
CA VAL A 316 -12.62 8.17 13.13
C VAL A 316 -11.58 9.04 12.42
N GLY A 317 -10.33 8.60 12.48
CA GLY A 317 -9.19 9.12 11.75
C GLY A 317 -8.89 8.24 10.54
N ILE A 318 -8.59 8.86 9.42
CA ILE A 318 -8.25 8.22 8.15
C ILE A 318 -6.81 8.59 7.83
N LYS A 319 -5.88 7.63 7.94
CA LYS A 319 -4.46 7.87 7.70
C LYS A 319 -4.15 7.86 6.21
N LEU A 320 -3.65 8.98 5.70
CA LEU A 320 -3.30 9.15 4.29
C LEU A 320 -1.89 9.72 4.15
N ASN A 321 -1.23 9.32 3.08
CA ASN A 321 -0.01 9.94 2.58
C ASN A 321 -0.15 10.08 1.06
N ASP A 322 -0.89 11.10 0.65
CA ASP A 322 -1.22 11.31 -0.76
C ASP A 322 -1.46 12.79 -1.09
N ALA A 323 -0.50 13.42 -1.76
CA ALA A 323 -0.60 14.79 -2.23
C ALA A 323 -1.07 14.91 -3.69
N ALA A 324 -1.42 13.80 -4.34
CA ALA A 324 -1.77 13.75 -5.77
C ALA A 324 -3.26 13.51 -6.04
N ASN A 325 -3.99 12.93 -5.07
CA ASN A 325 -5.37 12.50 -5.29
C ASN A 325 -6.39 13.19 -4.38
N ASP A 326 -7.58 13.37 -4.94
CA ASP A 326 -8.78 13.73 -4.20
C ASP A 326 -9.55 12.47 -3.80
N TYR A 327 -10.29 12.57 -2.69
CA TYR A 327 -11.04 11.49 -2.09
C TYR A 327 -12.43 11.94 -1.66
N ASP A 328 -13.39 11.02 -1.64
CA ASP A 328 -14.67 11.19 -0.96
C ASP A 328 -14.68 10.37 0.33
N VAL A 329 -15.00 11.00 1.45
CA VAL A 329 -15.17 10.38 2.77
C VAL A 329 -16.65 10.36 3.13
N GLN A 330 -17.17 9.18 3.41
CA GLN A 330 -18.57 8.96 3.77
C GLN A 330 -18.65 8.22 5.11
N ILE A 331 -19.42 8.76 6.05
CA ILE A 331 -19.77 8.12 7.32
C ILE A 331 -21.23 7.68 7.27
N ASP A 332 -21.52 6.44 7.64
CA ASP A 332 -22.90 5.90 7.74
C ASP A 332 -23.78 6.10 6.51
N GLY A 333 -23.17 6.11 5.32
CA GLY A 333 -23.88 6.33 4.06
C GLY A 333 -24.37 7.77 3.84
N VAL A 334 -24.02 8.71 4.72
CA VAL A 334 -24.34 10.14 4.58
C VAL A 334 -23.59 10.74 3.39
N ALA A 335 -24.05 11.88 2.85
CA ALA A 335 -23.39 12.56 1.73
C ALA A 335 -21.87 12.73 1.98
N PRO A 336 -21.02 12.41 0.99
CA PRO A 336 -19.58 12.41 1.18
C PRO A 336 -19.01 13.82 1.33
N VAL A 337 -17.92 13.93 2.10
CA VAL A 337 -17.06 15.11 2.17
C VAL A 337 -15.83 14.86 1.30
N THR A 338 -15.53 15.79 0.40
CA THR A 338 -14.35 15.69 -0.46
C THR A 338 -13.10 16.16 0.26
N LEU A 339 -12.07 15.32 0.29
CA LEU A 339 -10.70 15.68 0.69
C LEU A 339 -9.87 15.94 -0.56
N ARG A 340 -9.26 17.13 -0.64
CA ARG A 340 -8.39 17.47 -1.77
C ARG A 340 -6.93 17.29 -1.39
N THR A 341 -6.20 16.50 -2.18
CA THR A 341 -4.75 16.28 -2.08
C THR A 341 -4.21 16.31 -0.63
N PRO A 342 -4.67 15.42 0.27
CA PRO A 342 -4.51 15.57 1.71
C PRO A 342 -3.06 15.51 2.23
N GLY A 343 -2.10 15.09 1.41
CA GLY A 343 -0.72 14.90 1.79
C GLY A 343 -0.58 13.84 2.89
N ARG A 344 0.45 13.97 3.73
CA ARG A 344 0.66 13.10 4.89
C ARG A 344 -0.14 13.60 6.09
N THR A 345 -1.25 12.93 6.40
CA THR A 345 -2.15 13.36 7.46
C THR A 345 -2.96 12.21 8.07
N THR A 346 -3.62 12.49 9.20
CA THR A 346 -4.77 11.72 9.67
C THR A 346 -5.99 12.63 9.59
N HIS A 347 -6.85 12.42 8.60
CA HIS A 347 -8.09 13.18 8.49
C HIS A 347 -9.09 12.68 9.52
N TRP A 348 -9.48 13.55 10.46
CA TRP A 348 -10.41 13.22 11.54
C TRP A 348 -11.83 13.66 11.20
N VAL A 349 -12.77 12.72 11.29
CA VAL A 349 -14.20 13.00 11.39
C VAL A 349 -14.60 12.79 12.85
N THR A 350 -15.08 13.85 13.52
CA THR A 350 -15.42 13.86 14.95
C THR A 350 -16.84 14.40 15.16
N GLY A 351 -17.31 14.40 16.42
CA GLY A 351 -18.63 14.92 16.76
C GLY A 351 -19.78 13.96 16.43
N LEU A 352 -19.47 12.68 16.19
CA LEU A 352 -20.48 11.65 15.98
C LEU A 352 -21.10 11.24 17.33
N GLY A 353 -22.36 10.83 17.30
CA GLY A 353 -23.01 10.21 18.46
C GLY A 353 -22.25 8.96 18.90
N GLY A 354 -22.28 8.61 20.19
CA GLY A 354 -21.64 7.37 20.65
C GLY A 354 -22.33 6.14 20.07
N GLY A 355 -21.65 5.39 19.20
CA GLY A 355 -22.26 4.24 18.54
C GLY A 355 -21.31 3.45 17.67
N VAL A 356 -21.85 2.51 16.90
CA VAL A 356 -21.13 1.81 15.83
C VAL A 356 -21.41 2.53 14.53
N HIS A 357 -20.35 2.83 13.80
CA HIS A 357 -20.37 3.58 12.55
C HIS A 357 -19.66 2.81 11.44
N THR A 358 -20.00 3.14 10.20
CA THR A 358 -19.27 2.74 8.99
C THR A 358 -18.54 3.94 8.42
N VAL A 359 -17.36 3.70 7.85
CA VAL A 359 -16.58 4.70 7.12
C VAL A 359 -16.24 4.14 5.75
N ARG A 360 -16.36 4.97 4.72
CA ARG A 360 -15.95 4.67 3.35
C ARG A 360 -15.09 5.80 2.83
N LEU A 361 -13.89 5.47 2.39
CA LEU A 361 -13.00 6.36 1.65
C LEU A 361 -12.95 5.88 0.19
N ALA A 362 -13.21 6.76 -0.77
CA ALA A 362 -13.16 6.45 -2.19
C ALA A 362 -12.21 7.42 -2.92
N LYS A 363 -11.23 6.87 -3.64
CA LYS A 363 -10.34 7.67 -4.50
C LYS A 363 -11.11 8.19 -5.72
N ARG A 364 -11.10 9.51 -5.91
CA ARG A 364 -11.79 10.18 -7.02
C ARG A 364 -10.92 10.28 -8.27
N THR A 365 -9.68 10.69 -8.08
CA THR A 365 -8.78 11.10 -9.15
C THR A 365 -8.17 9.90 -9.86
N GLU A 366 -7.90 10.05 -11.15
CA GLU A 366 -7.01 9.16 -11.92
C GLU A 366 -5.58 9.71 -11.82
N SER A 367 -4.63 8.90 -11.31
CA SER A 367 -3.26 9.35 -11.04
C SER A 367 -2.21 8.29 -11.39
N PRO A 368 -2.12 7.85 -12.66
CA PRO A 368 -1.27 6.73 -13.03
C PRO A 368 0.23 6.97 -12.78
N TRP A 369 0.67 8.22 -12.66
CA TRP A 369 2.07 8.61 -12.43
C TRP A 369 2.51 8.63 -10.96
N THR A 370 1.59 8.69 -9.98
CA THR A 370 1.96 8.84 -8.56
C THR A 370 1.05 8.00 -7.67
N PRO A 371 1.61 7.02 -6.93
CA PRO A 371 0.85 6.25 -5.97
C PRO A 371 0.38 7.09 -4.78
N GLY A 372 -0.87 6.90 -4.38
CA GLY A 372 -1.37 7.26 -3.07
C GLY A 372 -1.08 6.17 -2.05
N GLU A 373 -1.07 6.52 -0.76
CA GLU A 373 -0.87 5.56 0.33
C GLU A 373 -1.92 5.73 1.43
N PHE A 374 -2.55 4.62 1.82
CA PHE A 374 -3.55 4.54 2.89
C PHE A 374 -2.97 3.73 4.05
N GLY A 375 -2.96 4.34 5.23
CA GLY A 375 -2.41 3.77 6.45
C GLY A 375 -3.48 3.26 7.42
N GLY A 376 -4.71 3.04 6.97
CA GLY A 376 -5.80 2.50 7.79
C GLY A 376 -6.70 3.50 8.50
N PHE A 377 -7.69 2.96 9.20
CA PHE A 377 -8.60 3.70 10.07
C PHE A 377 -8.12 3.67 11.52
N VAL A 378 -8.40 4.75 12.27
CA VAL A 378 -8.11 4.87 13.71
C VAL A 378 -9.36 5.40 14.40
N ALA A 379 -9.77 4.85 15.53
CA ALA A 379 -10.89 5.43 16.27
C ALA A 379 -10.44 6.64 17.11
N ALA A 380 -11.34 7.60 17.32
CA ALA A 380 -11.12 8.70 18.26
C ALA A 380 -10.89 8.17 19.69
N PRO A 381 -10.27 8.96 20.60
CA PRO A 381 -10.04 8.53 21.99
C PRO A 381 -11.31 7.98 22.66
N GLY A 382 -11.20 6.80 23.27
CA GLY A 382 -12.34 6.08 23.88
C GLY A 382 -13.14 5.21 22.90
N GLY A 383 -12.84 5.26 21.61
CA GLY A 383 -13.38 4.37 20.58
C GLY A 383 -12.46 3.20 20.23
N ARG A 384 -12.92 2.35 19.31
CA ARG A 384 -12.15 1.23 18.72
C ARG A 384 -12.53 0.99 17.27
N VAL A 385 -11.57 0.55 16.47
CA VAL A 385 -11.83 0.05 15.12
C VAL A 385 -12.37 -1.39 15.23
N LEU A 386 -13.32 -1.75 14.40
CA LEU A 386 -13.97 -3.06 14.39
C LEU A 386 -13.52 -3.89 13.19
N ALA A 387 -13.99 -5.13 13.09
CA ALA A 387 -13.85 -5.91 11.87
C ALA A 387 -14.51 -5.16 10.70
N PRO A 388 -13.91 -5.18 9.50
CA PRO A 388 -14.46 -4.45 8.36
C PRO A 388 -15.80 -5.07 7.92
N PRO A 389 -16.57 -4.38 7.04
CA PRO A 389 -17.74 -4.96 6.42
C PRO A 389 -17.40 -6.28 5.70
N ALA A 390 -18.38 -7.17 5.55
CA ALA A 390 -18.19 -8.40 4.80
C ALA A 390 -17.93 -8.10 3.31
N ALA A 391 -17.18 -8.99 2.64
CA ALA A 391 -17.06 -8.93 1.19
C ALA A 391 -18.43 -9.14 0.52
N ARG A 392 -18.72 -8.36 -0.52
CA ARG A 392 -19.88 -8.54 -1.37
C ARG A 392 -19.66 -9.81 -2.20
N ALA A 393 -20.69 -10.64 -2.32
CA ALA A 393 -20.62 -11.86 -3.13
C ALA A 393 -20.46 -11.54 -4.63
N ARG A 394 -21.06 -10.43 -5.07
CA ARG A 394 -21.01 -9.95 -6.45
C ARG A 394 -19.74 -9.14 -6.69
N GLN A 395 -19.07 -9.40 -7.79
CA GLN A 395 -17.80 -8.77 -8.17
C GLN A 395 -17.80 -8.45 -9.67
N ILE A 396 -17.40 -7.22 -10.02
CA ILE A 396 -17.37 -6.73 -11.40
C ILE A 396 -16.03 -6.04 -11.67
N GLU A 397 -15.29 -6.42 -12.72
CA GLU A 397 -14.17 -5.59 -13.19
C GLU A 397 -14.65 -4.70 -14.34
N PHE A 398 -14.33 -3.41 -14.29
CA PHE A 398 -14.51 -2.48 -15.40
C PHE A 398 -13.14 -2.13 -15.95
N ILE A 399 -12.96 -2.34 -17.24
CA ILE A 399 -11.72 -2.15 -17.98
C ILE A 399 -12.00 -1.09 -19.05
N GLY A 400 -11.23 -0.02 -19.09
CA GLY A 400 -11.48 0.98 -20.13
C GLY A 400 -10.58 2.20 -20.10
N ASP A 401 -11.05 3.23 -20.77
CA ASP A 401 -10.38 4.51 -20.94
C ASP A 401 -10.97 5.59 -20.01
N SER A 402 -10.97 6.85 -20.48
CA SER A 402 -11.44 8.04 -19.77
C SER A 402 -12.91 7.97 -19.37
N TRP A 403 -13.76 7.27 -20.15
CA TRP A 403 -15.17 7.06 -19.80
C TRP A 403 -15.28 6.15 -18.57
N THR A 404 -14.40 5.15 -18.44
CA THR A 404 -14.41 4.26 -17.27
C THR A 404 -13.74 4.93 -16.07
N ALA A 405 -12.72 5.76 -16.29
CA ALA A 405 -12.03 6.51 -15.25
C ALA A 405 -12.87 7.64 -14.63
N GLY A 406 -13.93 8.10 -15.31
CA GLY A 406 -14.75 9.24 -14.88
C GLY A 406 -14.06 10.58 -15.12
N TYR A 407 -13.34 10.69 -16.25
CA TYR A 407 -12.63 11.90 -16.63
C TYR A 407 -13.59 13.09 -16.75
N GLY A 408 -13.38 14.13 -15.95
CA GLY A 408 -14.09 15.40 -16.06
C GLY A 408 -15.60 15.34 -15.80
N ASN A 409 -16.11 14.24 -15.25
CA ASN A 409 -17.54 13.98 -15.14
C ASN A 409 -18.30 14.87 -14.14
N MET A 410 -17.58 15.54 -13.24
CA MET A 410 -18.17 16.49 -12.30
C MET A 410 -18.26 17.90 -12.88
N SER A 411 -17.66 18.14 -14.05
CA SER A 411 -17.77 19.43 -14.73
C SER A 411 -19.17 19.65 -15.29
N THR A 412 -19.59 20.91 -15.29
CA THR A 412 -20.80 21.37 -15.98
C THR A 412 -20.47 22.08 -17.31
N SER A 413 -19.21 22.00 -17.76
CA SER A 413 -18.68 22.62 -18.97
C SER A 413 -17.61 21.74 -19.59
N ARG A 414 -17.54 21.74 -20.92
CA ARG A 414 -16.50 21.04 -21.68
C ARG A 414 -15.13 21.68 -21.51
N ASP A 415 -15.08 23.00 -21.35
CA ASP A 415 -13.86 23.68 -20.93
C ASP A 415 -13.77 23.69 -19.40
N CYS A 416 -12.79 22.94 -18.90
CA CYS A 416 -12.52 22.80 -17.47
C CYS A 416 -11.34 23.65 -16.99
N SER A 417 -10.69 24.41 -17.87
CA SER A 417 -9.57 25.28 -17.47
C SER A 417 -10.02 26.32 -16.44
N ALA A 418 -11.24 26.85 -16.60
CA ALA A 418 -11.85 27.80 -15.69
C ALA A 418 -12.36 27.18 -14.36
N SER A 419 -12.50 25.86 -14.28
CA SER A 419 -13.02 25.14 -13.10
C SER A 419 -11.95 24.34 -12.35
N GLY A 420 -10.68 24.74 -12.47
CA GLY A 420 -9.56 24.11 -11.77
C GLY A 420 -8.94 22.93 -12.51
N GLY A 421 -9.29 22.72 -13.78
CA GLY A 421 -8.75 21.67 -14.64
C GLY A 421 -9.41 20.32 -14.43
N ILE A 422 -8.78 19.28 -14.95
CA ILE A 422 -9.36 17.93 -15.01
C ILE A 422 -9.47 17.27 -13.63
N ASN A 423 -8.40 17.30 -12.83
CA ASN A 423 -8.33 16.50 -11.60
C ASN A 423 -9.44 16.82 -10.59
N PRO A 424 -9.75 18.10 -10.28
CA PRO A 424 -10.86 18.43 -9.37
C PRO A 424 -12.24 18.05 -9.90
N ASN A 425 -12.37 17.98 -11.24
CA ASN A 425 -13.60 17.67 -11.96
C ASN A 425 -13.76 16.19 -12.31
N SER A 426 -12.79 15.33 -11.98
CA SER A 426 -12.88 13.89 -12.17
C SER A 426 -13.30 13.19 -10.87
N ASN A 427 -14.32 12.34 -10.95
CA ASN A 427 -14.72 11.47 -9.85
C ASN A 427 -15.04 10.06 -10.35
N ALA A 428 -14.04 9.18 -10.22
CA ALA A 428 -14.17 7.76 -10.52
C ALA A 428 -15.26 7.04 -9.71
N ASP A 429 -15.52 7.48 -8.47
CA ASP A 429 -16.59 6.90 -7.66
C ASP A 429 -17.98 7.29 -8.19
N GLN A 430 -18.08 8.30 -9.05
CA GLN A 430 -19.31 8.67 -9.76
C GLN A 430 -19.30 8.24 -11.23
N ALA A 431 -18.28 7.49 -11.67
CA ALA A 431 -18.27 6.90 -13.00
C ALA A 431 -19.33 5.78 -13.12
N PHE A 432 -19.74 5.49 -14.35
CA PHE A 432 -20.83 4.55 -14.63
C PHE A 432 -20.55 3.15 -14.06
N GLY A 433 -19.29 2.73 -14.03
CA GLY A 433 -18.89 1.43 -13.47
C GLY A 433 -19.14 1.35 -11.97
N ALA A 434 -18.69 2.34 -11.21
CA ALA A 434 -18.93 2.43 -9.76
C ALA A 434 -20.44 2.55 -9.44
N LEU A 435 -21.18 3.34 -10.21
CA LEU A 435 -22.64 3.47 -10.09
C LEU A 435 -23.39 2.15 -10.36
N THR A 436 -22.99 1.42 -11.40
CA THR A 436 -23.54 0.11 -11.75
C THR A 436 -23.27 -0.89 -10.63
N ALA A 437 -22.03 -0.96 -10.15
CA ALA A 437 -21.65 -1.86 -9.07
C ALA A 437 -22.42 -1.59 -7.78
N ARG A 438 -22.60 -0.32 -7.40
CA ARG A 438 -23.43 0.05 -6.24
C ARG A 438 -24.87 -0.41 -6.38
N THR A 439 -25.47 -0.19 -7.56
CA THR A 439 -26.86 -0.62 -7.84
C THR A 439 -27.02 -2.14 -7.73
N LEU A 440 -26.00 -2.88 -8.17
CA LEU A 440 -25.98 -4.34 -8.09
C LEU A 440 -25.48 -4.87 -6.74
N ASN A 441 -25.14 -4.02 -5.77
CA ASN A 441 -24.45 -4.39 -4.53
C ASN A 441 -23.24 -5.31 -4.78
N ALA A 442 -22.39 -4.89 -5.71
CA ALA A 442 -21.17 -5.58 -6.11
C ALA A 442 -19.92 -4.81 -5.70
N ASP A 443 -18.87 -5.55 -5.39
CA ASP A 443 -17.53 -5.00 -5.44
C ASP A 443 -17.10 -4.74 -6.87
N HIS A 444 -16.25 -3.74 -7.03
CA HIS A 444 -15.73 -3.42 -8.34
C HIS A 444 -14.26 -2.99 -8.33
N GLN A 445 -13.60 -3.27 -9.45
CA GLN A 445 -12.32 -2.65 -9.80
C GLN A 445 -12.52 -1.79 -11.04
N LEU A 446 -12.04 -0.54 -11.01
CA LEU A 446 -11.92 0.30 -12.21
C LEU A 446 -10.46 0.25 -12.68
N THR A 447 -10.20 -0.65 -13.62
CA THR A 447 -8.90 -0.75 -14.29
C THR A 447 -8.96 0.13 -15.52
N ALA A 448 -8.81 1.44 -15.33
CA ALA A 448 -8.97 2.44 -16.39
C ALA A 448 -7.78 3.41 -16.50
N TRP A 449 -7.52 3.85 -17.73
CA TRP A 449 -6.51 4.88 -18.03
C TRP A 449 -6.96 5.78 -19.20
N SER A 450 -7.24 7.05 -18.92
CA SER A 450 -7.62 8.06 -19.91
C SER A 450 -6.63 8.18 -21.06
N GLY A 451 -7.17 8.23 -22.28
CA GLY A 451 -6.39 8.36 -23.51
C GLY A 451 -5.75 7.07 -24.01
N LEU A 452 -5.73 5.96 -23.24
CA LEU A 452 -5.22 4.69 -23.75
C LEU A 452 -6.27 3.93 -24.57
N GLY A 453 -5.83 3.28 -25.63
CA GLY A 453 -6.66 2.40 -26.46
C GLY A 453 -6.22 0.94 -26.42
N MET A 454 -6.85 0.11 -27.25
CA MET A 454 -6.51 -1.31 -27.36
C MET A 454 -5.17 -1.50 -28.09
N VAL A 455 -4.95 -0.75 -29.17
CA VAL A 455 -3.69 -0.75 -29.96
C VAL A 455 -3.16 0.66 -30.23
N ARG A 456 -4.05 1.66 -30.22
CA ARG A 456 -3.71 3.05 -30.51
C ARG A 456 -4.29 3.96 -29.43
N ASN A 457 -3.45 4.83 -28.86
CA ASN A 457 -3.88 5.83 -27.88
C ASN A 457 -4.39 7.10 -28.58
N TYR A 458 -5.01 7.99 -27.81
CA TYR A 458 -5.59 9.23 -28.30
C TYR A 458 -4.60 9.99 -29.16
N ASN A 459 -5.00 10.24 -30.41
CA ASN A 459 -4.19 10.95 -31.41
C ASN A 459 -2.79 10.36 -31.66
N GLY A 460 -2.60 9.06 -31.50
CA GLY A 460 -1.31 8.40 -31.70
C GLY A 460 -0.29 8.67 -30.59
N GLY A 461 -0.74 9.16 -29.43
CA GLY A 461 0.13 9.46 -28.28
C GLY A 461 0.84 8.22 -27.71
N SER A 462 2.01 8.42 -27.10
CA SER A 462 2.81 7.37 -26.44
C SER A 462 2.98 6.08 -27.28
N PRO A 463 3.57 6.18 -28.49
CA PRO A 463 3.74 5.05 -29.39
C PRO A 463 4.54 3.92 -28.73
N GLY A 464 4.17 2.67 -29.02
CA GLY A 464 4.78 1.48 -28.43
C GLY A 464 4.23 1.08 -27.06
N THR A 465 3.25 1.82 -26.53
CA THR A 465 2.49 1.45 -25.33
C THR A 465 1.00 1.61 -25.57
N ASP A 466 0.19 0.83 -24.86
CA ASP A 466 -1.27 0.81 -24.96
C ASP A 466 -1.88 0.36 -23.63
N PHE A 467 -3.21 0.27 -23.55
CA PHE A 467 -3.86 -0.19 -22.32
C PHE A 467 -3.38 -1.59 -21.88
N ARG A 468 -3.14 -2.51 -22.84
CA ARG A 468 -2.72 -3.89 -22.56
C ARG A 468 -1.36 -3.94 -21.87
N THR A 469 -0.49 -2.97 -22.14
CA THR A 469 0.83 -2.76 -21.50
C THR A 469 0.72 -2.57 -19.99
N TYR A 470 -0.34 -1.91 -19.53
CA TYR A 470 -0.53 -1.54 -18.12
C TYR A 470 -1.53 -2.45 -17.39
N TYR A 471 -2.39 -3.17 -18.12
CA TYR A 471 -3.42 -4.03 -17.53
C TYR A 471 -2.90 -5.07 -16.55
N ASP A 472 -1.64 -5.52 -16.68
CA ASP A 472 -1.06 -6.50 -15.75
C ASP A 472 -0.39 -5.88 -14.54
N ARG A 473 -0.40 -4.56 -14.36
CA ARG A 473 0.29 -3.93 -13.23
C ARG A 473 -0.61 -3.82 -12.00
N THR A 474 0.01 -4.00 -10.83
CA THR A 474 -0.61 -3.64 -9.55
C THR A 474 -0.83 -2.14 -9.48
N LEU A 475 0.19 -1.37 -9.87
CA LEU A 475 0.15 0.09 -9.95
C LEU A 475 0.50 0.54 -11.37
N GLN A 476 -0.12 1.62 -11.86
CA GLN A 476 0.16 2.14 -13.20
C GLN A 476 1.57 2.74 -13.32
N ALA A 477 2.08 3.33 -12.23
CA ALA A 477 3.37 4.01 -12.16
C ALA A 477 4.53 3.10 -12.60
N ALA A 478 5.56 3.67 -13.22
CA ALA A 478 6.66 2.89 -13.80
C ALA A 478 7.42 2.06 -12.74
N GLY A 479 7.71 0.79 -13.06
CA GLY A 479 8.57 -0.07 -12.24
C GLY A 479 7.87 -0.94 -11.18
N THR A 480 6.55 -1.11 -11.25
CA THR A 480 5.79 -1.83 -10.22
C THR A 480 5.58 -3.30 -10.56
N ALA A 481 5.39 -4.14 -9.55
CA ALA A 481 5.11 -5.56 -9.73
C ALA A 481 3.85 -5.82 -10.57
N ALA A 482 3.84 -7.00 -11.22
CA ALA A 482 2.64 -7.52 -11.86
C ALA A 482 1.55 -7.79 -10.81
N TRP A 483 0.31 -7.50 -11.18
CA TRP A 483 -0.87 -7.76 -10.38
C TRP A 483 -1.03 -9.25 -10.12
N GLN A 484 -0.89 -9.63 -8.85
CA GLN A 484 -1.15 -10.97 -8.39
C GLN A 484 -2.63 -11.10 -8.09
N LEU A 485 -3.36 -11.82 -8.95
CA LEU A 485 -4.81 -12.01 -8.82
C LEU A 485 -5.15 -12.61 -7.43
N PRO A 486 -5.82 -11.87 -6.53
CA PRO A 486 -6.18 -12.39 -5.22
C PRO A 486 -7.12 -13.58 -5.38
N LYS A 487 -6.98 -14.60 -4.52
CA LYS A 487 -7.89 -15.78 -4.54
C LYS A 487 -9.35 -15.38 -4.37
N ALA A 488 -9.61 -14.35 -3.57
CA ALA A 488 -10.94 -13.83 -3.30
C ALA A 488 -11.53 -12.98 -4.44
N TRP A 489 -10.73 -12.55 -5.42
CA TRP A 489 -11.20 -11.77 -6.56
C TRP A 489 -11.50 -12.69 -7.76
N ARG A 490 -12.79 -12.93 -7.99
CA ARG A 490 -13.36 -13.77 -9.04
C ARG A 490 -14.58 -13.04 -9.63
N PRO A 491 -14.36 -11.98 -10.43
CA PRO A 491 -15.46 -11.23 -11.01
C PRO A 491 -16.33 -12.14 -11.87
N GLN A 492 -17.63 -12.13 -11.59
CA GLN A 492 -18.61 -12.86 -12.39
C GLN A 492 -18.92 -12.11 -13.69
N VAL A 493 -18.70 -10.79 -13.71
CA VAL A 493 -18.83 -9.93 -14.88
C VAL A 493 -17.58 -9.10 -15.07
N VAL A 494 -17.09 -9.00 -16.30
CA VAL A 494 -16.04 -8.07 -16.72
C VAL A 494 -16.60 -7.20 -17.83
N VAL A 495 -16.50 -5.89 -17.68
CA VAL A 495 -16.96 -4.91 -18.66
C VAL A 495 -15.74 -4.29 -19.33
N VAL A 496 -15.67 -4.31 -20.66
CA VAL A 496 -14.54 -3.76 -21.43
C VAL A 496 -15.04 -2.66 -22.35
N GLY A 497 -14.62 -1.43 -22.10
CA GLY A 497 -14.88 -0.25 -22.93
C GLY A 497 -13.57 0.35 -23.42
N LEU A 498 -13.05 -0.20 -24.52
CA LEU A 498 -11.83 0.26 -25.20
C LEU A 498 -12.12 0.33 -26.70
N GLY A 499 -11.56 1.35 -27.36
CA GLY A 499 -11.74 1.59 -28.79
C GLY A 499 -12.02 3.04 -29.14
N ILE A 500 -12.47 3.86 -28.19
CA ILE A 500 -12.71 5.29 -28.42
C ILE A 500 -11.43 5.96 -28.88
N ASN A 501 -10.35 5.82 -28.11
CA ASN A 501 -9.05 6.44 -28.41
C ASN A 501 -8.37 5.88 -29.66
N ASP A 502 -8.69 4.63 -30.03
CA ASP A 502 -8.16 4.03 -31.25
C ASP A 502 -8.72 4.75 -32.49
N PHE A 503 -10.00 5.14 -32.49
CA PHE A 503 -10.70 5.65 -33.66
C PHE A 503 -11.22 7.11 -33.56
N SER A 504 -11.04 7.80 -32.44
CA SER A 504 -11.58 9.16 -32.23
C SER A 504 -10.87 10.24 -33.03
N THR A 505 -9.71 9.94 -33.63
CA THR A 505 -8.97 10.88 -34.48
C THR A 505 -8.45 10.18 -35.73
N PRO A 506 -8.20 10.93 -36.82
CA PRO A 506 -7.48 10.42 -37.98
C PRO A 506 -6.09 9.88 -37.61
N LEU A 507 -5.55 8.99 -38.45
CA LEU A 507 -4.16 8.55 -38.39
C LEU A 507 -3.23 9.70 -38.78
N ASN A 508 -2.18 9.90 -38.00
CA ASN A 508 -1.11 10.86 -38.28
C ASN A 508 0.00 10.21 -39.13
N PRO A 509 0.73 11.00 -39.94
CA PRO A 509 1.93 10.52 -40.61
C PRO A 509 2.94 9.94 -39.62
N GLY A 510 3.50 8.77 -39.94
CA GLY A 510 4.49 8.07 -39.10
C GLY A 510 3.90 7.08 -38.09
N GLU A 511 2.57 6.98 -37.98
CA GLU A 511 1.93 5.89 -37.27
C GLU A 511 2.10 4.55 -38.02
N PRO A 512 2.08 3.40 -37.33
CA PRO A 512 2.43 2.10 -37.92
C PRO A 512 1.39 1.54 -38.89
N TRP A 513 0.18 2.11 -38.95
CA TRP A 513 -0.90 1.66 -39.82
C TRP A 513 -0.98 2.52 -41.08
N ALA A 514 -1.01 1.87 -42.25
CA ALA A 514 -1.08 2.58 -43.54
C ALA A 514 -2.42 3.31 -43.74
N ASP A 515 -3.50 2.77 -43.19
CA ASP A 515 -4.85 3.32 -43.27
C ASP A 515 -5.74 2.82 -42.10
N THR A 516 -6.97 3.30 -42.04
CA THR A 516 -7.95 2.91 -41.01
C THR A 516 -8.31 1.42 -41.07
N ALA A 517 -8.22 0.78 -42.25
CA ALA A 517 -8.52 -0.66 -42.38
C ALA A 517 -7.42 -1.51 -41.74
N ALA A 518 -6.15 -1.12 -41.90
CA ALA A 518 -5.02 -1.73 -41.22
C ALA A 518 -5.11 -1.57 -39.69
N LEU A 519 -5.48 -0.36 -39.21
CA LEU A 519 -5.74 -0.13 -37.79
C LEU A 519 -6.90 -1.01 -37.26
N ALA A 520 -8.00 -1.09 -38.02
CA ALA A 520 -9.16 -1.91 -37.67
C ALA A 520 -8.82 -3.41 -37.55
N ALA A 521 -7.98 -3.93 -38.46
CA ALA A 521 -7.53 -5.32 -38.42
C ALA A 521 -6.67 -5.61 -37.18
N ASP A 522 -5.71 -4.73 -36.87
CA ASP A 522 -4.85 -4.86 -35.69
C ASP A 522 -5.66 -4.73 -34.39
N PHE A 523 -6.55 -3.73 -34.32
CA PHE A 523 -7.49 -3.56 -33.21
C PHE A 523 -8.29 -4.84 -32.94
N ARG A 524 -8.90 -5.44 -33.97
CA ARG A 524 -9.69 -6.66 -33.81
C ARG A 524 -8.84 -7.83 -33.31
N ALA A 525 -7.65 -8.04 -33.89
CA ALA A 525 -6.74 -9.10 -33.46
C ALA A 525 -6.29 -8.92 -32.00
N ALA A 526 -5.93 -7.69 -31.63
CA ALA A 526 -5.56 -7.31 -30.28
C ALA A 526 -6.70 -7.52 -29.27
N TYR A 527 -7.92 -7.10 -29.62
CA TYR A 527 -9.09 -7.26 -28.77
C TYR A 527 -9.37 -8.74 -28.52
N LEU A 528 -9.35 -9.58 -29.56
CA LEU A 528 -9.47 -11.02 -29.41
C LEU A 528 -8.38 -11.56 -28.48
N GLY A 529 -7.10 -11.23 -28.72
CA GLY A 529 -6.01 -11.64 -27.82
C GLY A 529 -6.25 -11.23 -26.36
N PHE A 530 -6.77 -10.02 -26.14
CA PHE A 530 -7.11 -9.53 -24.80
C PHE A 530 -8.27 -10.33 -24.16
N LEU A 531 -9.31 -10.67 -24.91
CA LEU A 531 -10.40 -11.54 -24.41
C LEU A 531 -9.89 -12.94 -24.04
N ALA A 532 -8.96 -13.51 -24.82
CA ALA A 532 -8.34 -14.79 -24.48
C ALA A 532 -7.57 -14.69 -23.15
N LYS A 533 -6.84 -13.59 -22.95
CA LYS A 533 -6.15 -13.31 -21.68
C LYS A 533 -7.12 -13.19 -20.50
N LEU A 534 -8.25 -12.50 -20.66
CA LEU A 534 -9.29 -12.41 -19.62
C LEU A 534 -9.88 -13.79 -19.30
N ARG A 535 -10.09 -14.64 -20.31
CA ARG A 535 -10.55 -16.02 -20.13
C ARG A 535 -9.54 -16.87 -19.37
N LEU A 536 -8.25 -16.76 -19.67
CA LEU A 536 -7.20 -17.44 -18.90
C LEU A 536 -7.15 -16.96 -17.45
N ARG A 537 -7.41 -15.67 -17.21
CA ARG A 537 -7.37 -15.06 -15.88
C ARG A 537 -8.56 -15.42 -15.00
N TYR A 538 -9.77 -15.37 -15.54
CA TYR A 538 -11.01 -15.47 -14.78
C TYR A 538 -11.79 -16.78 -15.01
N GLY A 539 -11.46 -17.49 -16.09
CA GLY A 539 -12.08 -18.75 -16.46
C GLY A 539 -13.32 -18.58 -17.36
N PRO A 540 -13.90 -19.71 -17.80
CA PRO A 540 -15.02 -19.73 -18.76
C PRO A 540 -16.37 -19.35 -18.14
N GLY A 541 -16.46 -19.22 -16.81
CA GLY A 541 -17.69 -18.86 -16.09
C GLY A 541 -18.01 -17.36 -16.11
N THR A 542 -16.99 -16.51 -16.25
CA THR A 542 -17.15 -15.05 -16.24
C THR A 542 -17.89 -14.57 -17.48
N PHE A 543 -18.83 -13.64 -17.34
CA PHE A 543 -19.41 -12.92 -18.47
C PHE A 543 -18.52 -11.74 -18.84
N ILE A 544 -18.25 -11.55 -20.13
CA ILE A 544 -17.54 -10.39 -20.64
C ILE A 544 -18.51 -9.55 -21.46
N VAL A 545 -18.69 -8.29 -21.08
CA VAL A 545 -19.56 -7.32 -21.76
C VAL A 545 -18.68 -6.27 -22.42
N LEU A 546 -18.74 -6.16 -23.74
CA LEU A 546 -18.04 -5.15 -24.51
C LEU A 546 -18.95 -3.93 -24.65
N THR A 547 -18.52 -2.77 -24.17
CA THR A 547 -19.31 -1.54 -24.27
C THR A 547 -18.67 -0.57 -25.25
N TYR A 548 -19.47 0.08 -26.08
CA TYR A 548 -18.98 1.10 -27.02
C TYR A 548 -20.06 2.17 -27.25
N PRO A 549 -19.68 3.45 -27.39
CA PRO A 549 -20.62 4.51 -27.73
C PRO A 549 -20.87 4.60 -29.24
N THR A 550 -21.87 5.38 -29.63
CA THR A 550 -22.01 5.83 -31.02
C THR A 550 -20.80 6.67 -31.43
N MET A 551 -20.07 6.22 -32.46
CA MET A 551 -18.97 6.96 -33.10
C MET A 551 -19.16 6.94 -34.61
N SER A 552 -20.07 7.80 -35.09
CA SER A 552 -20.45 7.89 -36.50
C SER A 552 -19.24 8.10 -37.41
N GLY A 553 -19.16 7.33 -38.49
CA GLY A 553 -18.05 7.40 -39.45
C GLY A 553 -16.80 6.61 -39.03
N THR A 554 -16.85 5.86 -37.93
CA THR A 554 -15.73 4.99 -37.49
C THR A 554 -16.12 3.51 -37.56
N PRO A 555 -15.15 2.57 -37.66
CA PRO A 555 -15.44 1.15 -37.72
C PRO A 555 -15.72 0.51 -36.35
N LEU A 556 -15.70 1.27 -35.24
CA LEU A 556 -15.68 0.71 -33.89
C LEU A 556 -16.86 -0.23 -33.60
N ALA A 557 -18.10 0.20 -33.89
CA ALA A 557 -19.30 -0.59 -33.63
C ALA A 557 -19.26 -1.94 -34.36
N ASP A 558 -18.97 -1.89 -35.67
CA ASP A 558 -18.87 -3.10 -36.49
C ASP A 558 -17.77 -4.05 -36.00
N LEU A 559 -16.62 -3.50 -35.58
CA LEU A 559 -15.50 -4.30 -35.08
C LEU A 559 -15.83 -4.99 -33.75
N VAL A 560 -16.47 -4.29 -32.81
CA VAL A 560 -16.89 -4.90 -31.54
C VAL A 560 -17.89 -6.02 -31.79
N GLU A 561 -18.89 -5.80 -32.65
CA GLU A 561 -19.85 -6.83 -33.01
C GLU A 561 -19.20 -8.02 -33.74
N GLN A 562 -18.19 -7.78 -34.58
CA GLN A 562 -17.39 -8.84 -35.20
C GLN A 562 -16.62 -9.66 -34.15
N VAL A 563 -16.01 -9.01 -33.15
CA VAL A 563 -15.32 -9.68 -32.04
C VAL A 563 -16.28 -10.58 -31.26
N VAL A 564 -17.49 -10.10 -30.94
CA VAL A 564 -18.52 -10.90 -30.25
C VAL A 564 -18.96 -12.10 -31.10
N ARG A 565 -19.23 -11.89 -32.40
CA ARG A 565 -19.62 -12.97 -33.33
C ARG A 565 -18.54 -14.04 -33.45
N GLU A 566 -17.27 -13.63 -33.52
CA GLU A 566 -16.15 -14.56 -33.60
C GLU A 566 -15.97 -15.37 -32.31
N ARG A 567 -16.10 -14.73 -31.15
CA ARG A 567 -16.08 -15.46 -29.87
C ARG A 567 -17.22 -16.46 -29.77
N SER A 568 -18.40 -16.05 -30.20
CA SER A 568 -19.58 -16.92 -30.25
C SER A 568 -19.40 -18.11 -31.20
N SER A 569 -18.81 -17.91 -32.38
CA SER A 569 -18.54 -18.99 -33.34
C SER A 569 -17.47 -19.96 -32.85
N GLN A 570 -16.53 -19.49 -32.02
CA GLN A 570 -15.55 -20.30 -31.28
C GLN A 570 -16.13 -20.97 -30.02
N GLY A 571 -17.43 -20.85 -29.77
CA GLY A 571 -18.14 -21.51 -28.67
C GLY A 571 -18.22 -20.72 -27.36
N ASP A 572 -17.60 -19.53 -27.29
CA ASP A 572 -17.67 -18.66 -26.12
C ASP A 572 -18.92 -17.76 -26.18
N ARG A 573 -20.04 -18.29 -25.69
CA ARG A 573 -21.33 -17.57 -25.64
C ARG A 573 -21.47 -16.62 -24.44
N ARG A 574 -20.41 -16.42 -23.65
CA ARG A 574 -20.39 -15.50 -22.51
C ARG A 574 -19.65 -14.21 -22.83
N VAL A 575 -19.56 -13.85 -24.10
CA VAL A 575 -19.13 -12.54 -24.58
C VAL A 575 -20.33 -11.89 -25.25
N SER A 576 -20.65 -10.66 -24.86
CA SER A 576 -21.77 -9.90 -25.41
C SER A 576 -21.40 -8.44 -25.57
N ALA A 577 -22.13 -7.72 -26.42
CA ALA A 577 -21.94 -6.30 -26.64
C ALA A 577 -23.12 -5.50 -26.06
N LEU A 578 -22.82 -4.30 -25.57
CA LEU A 578 -23.79 -3.26 -25.24
C LEU A 578 -23.38 -1.97 -25.94
N HIS A 579 -24.17 -1.57 -26.92
CA HIS A 579 -24.06 -0.27 -27.57
C HIS A 579 -24.70 0.81 -26.70
N TYR A 580 -23.93 1.85 -26.38
CA TYR A 580 -24.46 3.10 -25.84
C TYR A 580 -24.81 4.02 -26.99
N ASP A 581 -26.07 3.96 -27.42
CA ASP A 581 -26.62 4.92 -28.37
C ASP A 581 -26.76 6.28 -27.66
N ASN A 582 -25.88 7.22 -27.99
CA ASN A 582 -25.82 8.53 -27.34
C ASN A 582 -27.14 9.28 -27.46
N ASP A 583 -27.79 9.24 -28.62
CA ASP A 583 -29.02 9.98 -28.89
C ASP A 583 -30.21 9.31 -28.20
N ALA A 584 -30.31 7.98 -28.28
CA ALA A 584 -31.40 7.25 -27.66
C ALA A 584 -31.32 7.29 -26.12
N LEU A 585 -30.12 7.37 -25.54
CA LEU A 585 -29.92 7.55 -24.11
C LEU A 585 -30.07 9.01 -23.67
N GLY A 586 -29.90 9.98 -24.59
CA GLY A 586 -29.95 11.40 -24.29
C GLY A 586 -28.69 11.90 -23.58
N LEU A 587 -27.50 11.44 -24.02
CA LEU A 587 -26.23 11.88 -23.42
C LEU A 587 -25.91 13.33 -23.81
N ASP A 588 -25.48 14.15 -22.85
CA ASP A 588 -25.17 15.57 -23.04
C ASP A 588 -23.70 15.85 -23.39
N LEU A 589 -22.80 14.95 -22.98
CA LEU A 589 -21.34 15.05 -23.15
C LEU A 589 -20.79 16.41 -22.71
N LEU A 590 -21.29 16.91 -21.56
CA LEU A 590 -20.89 18.19 -20.97
C LEU A 590 -19.73 18.08 -19.98
N GLY A 591 -19.22 16.87 -19.71
CA GLY A 591 -17.97 16.69 -18.99
C GLY A 591 -16.79 17.31 -19.75
N CYS A 592 -15.64 17.43 -19.06
CA CYS A 592 -14.44 18.03 -19.66
C CYS A 592 -14.11 17.40 -21.02
N ASP A 593 -13.74 18.21 -22.01
CA ASP A 593 -13.31 17.75 -23.33
C ASP A 593 -14.31 16.79 -24.01
N TRP A 594 -15.61 17.10 -23.89
CA TRP A 594 -16.72 16.30 -24.45
C TRP A 594 -16.84 14.89 -23.86
N HIS A 595 -16.33 14.67 -22.65
CA HIS A 595 -16.54 13.41 -21.93
C HIS A 595 -17.95 13.34 -21.31
N PRO A 596 -18.42 12.14 -20.94
CA PRO A 596 -19.70 11.97 -20.26
C PRO A 596 -19.78 12.81 -18.98
N SER A 597 -20.87 13.57 -18.83
CA SER A 597 -21.16 14.26 -17.58
C SER A 597 -21.64 13.28 -16.50
N LEU A 598 -21.81 13.76 -15.26
CA LEU A 598 -22.43 12.98 -14.20
C LEU A 598 -23.86 12.52 -14.57
N HIS A 599 -24.59 13.31 -15.36
CA HIS A 599 -25.89 12.91 -15.89
C HIS A 599 -25.73 11.69 -16.80
N ASP A 600 -24.81 11.76 -17.75
CA ASP A 600 -24.52 10.68 -18.70
C ASP A 600 -24.06 9.40 -17.97
N HIS A 601 -23.16 9.51 -16.99
CA HIS A 601 -22.73 8.35 -16.22
C HIS A 601 -23.86 7.63 -15.50
N ARG A 602 -24.91 8.34 -15.06
CA ARG A 602 -26.10 7.73 -14.46
C ARG A 602 -26.93 6.99 -15.51
N LEU A 603 -27.07 7.56 -16.72
CA LEU A 603 -27.76 6.92 -17.84
C LEU A 603 -27.03 5.66 -18.30
N LEU A 604 -25.71 5.76 -18.52
CA LEU A 604 -24.83 4.65 -18.86
C LEU A 604 -24.90 3.53 -17.81
N ALA A 605 -24.85 3.89 -16.52
CA ALA A 605 -24.95 2.91 -15.43
C ALA A 605 -26.33 2.22 -15.41
N GLY A 606 -27.40 2.97 -15.64
CA GLY A 606 -28.75 2.41 -15.74
C GLY A 606 -28.91 1.44 -16.90
N ALA A 607 -28.38 1.79 -18.08
CA ALA A 607 -28.38 0.93 -19.26
C ALA A 607 -27.59 -0.37 -19.01
N LEU A 608 -26.36 -0.24 -18.49
CA LEU A 608 -25.50 -1.39 -18.19
C LEU A 608 -26.07 -2.27 -17.09
N GLY A 609 -26.61 -1.69 -16.02
CA GLY A 609 -27.26 -2.44 -14.95
C GLY A 609 -28.44 -3.27 -15.46
N ARG A 610 -29.31 -2.68 -16.29
CA ARG A 610 -30.42 -3.42 -16.94
C ARG A 610 -29.90 -4.54 -17.83
N PHE A 611 -28.85 -4.29 -18.60
CA PHE A 611 -28.24 -5.30 -19.46
C PHE A 611 -27.64 -6.46 -18.66
N ILE A 612 -26.87 -6.19 -17.60
CA ILE A 612 -26.26 -7.24 -16.76
C ILE A 612 -27.34 -8.14 -16.12
N VAL A 613 -28.49 -7.59 -15.75
CA VAL A 613 -29.61 -8.37 -15.18
C VAL A 613 -30.23 -9.35 -16.19
N THR A 614 -30.09 -9.13 -17.50
CA THR A 614 -30.56 -10.09 -18.52
C THR A 614 -29.60 -11.26 -18.73
N LEU A 615 -28.34 -11.12 -18.29
CA LEU A 615 -27.34 -12.16 -18.43
C LEU A 615 -27.59 -13.28 -17.40
N PRO A 616 -27.42 -14.57 -17.78
CA PRO A 616 -27.56 -15.69 -16.85
C PRO A 616 -26.30 -15.85 -15.96
N VAL A 617 -25.97 -14.81 -15.21
CA VAL A 617 -24.82 -14.74 -14.29
C VAL A 617 -25.13 -15.56 -13.03
N ARG A 618 -24.20 -16.44 -12.65
CA ARG A 618 -24.20 -17.08 -11.32
C ARG A 618 -23.30 -16.25 -10.42
N TRP A 619 -23.94 -15.43 -9.58
CA TRP A 619 -23.28 -14.56 -8.61
C TRP A 619 -22.61 -15.35 -7.49
#